data_AF-R5EN04-F1
#
_entry.id   AF-R5EN04-F1
#
_cell.length_a   1.000
_cell.length_b   1.000
_cell.length_c   1.000
_cell.angle_alpha   90.00
_cell.angle_beta   90.00
_cell.angle_gamma   90.00
#
_symmetry.space_group_name_H-M   'P 1'
#
loop_
_entity.id
_entity.type
_entity.pdbx_description
1 polymer ?
#
loop_
_entity_poly.entity_id
_entity_poly.type
_entity_poly.pdbx_seq_one_letter_code
_entity_poly.pdbx_strand_id
1 'polypeptide(L)'
;MSINELKMKCQELRELQRLIEEAQAEAETIKDAIKAHMGDSETAYAGEYKITWKPVTTVRIDTTALKKAMPEVAQAFTRQTTARRFTLA
;
A
#
# COMPACT_ATOMS: atom_id res chain seq x y z
N MET A 1 0.28 30.45 10.25
CA MET A 1 0.03 29.37 11.21
C MET A 1 1.06 29.49 12.32
N SER A 2 0.64 29.66 13.57
CA SER A 2 1.55 29.73 14.72
C SER A 2 2.07 28.34 15.09
N ILE A 3 3.15 28.28 15.88
CA ILE A 3 3.68 26.99 16.42
C ILE A 3 2.59 26.22 17.18
N ASN A 4 1.72 26.94 17.89
CA ASN A 4 0.61 26.34 18.63
C ASN A 4 -0.44 25.75 17.69
N GLU A 5 -0.81 26.46 16.63
CA GLU A 5 -1.73 25.96 15.61
C GLU A 5 -1.17 24.74 14.88
N LEU A 6 0.13 24.73 14.57
CA LEU A 6 0.79 23.59 13.94
C LEU A 6 0.78 22.36 14.86
N LYS A 7 1.04 22.56 16.15
CA LYS A 7 0.96 21.48 17.16
C LYS A 7 -0.44 20.88 17.23
N MET A 8 -1.48 21.72 17.27
CA MET A 8 -2.88 21.26 17.27
C MET A 8 -3.20 20.45 16.01
N LYS A 9 -2.75 20.91 14.84
CA LYS A 9 -2.95 20.20 13.57
C LYS A 9 -2.20 18.86 13.52
N CYS A 10 -0.99 18.78 14.09
CA CYS A 10 -0.28 17.51 14.21
C CYS A 10 -0.99 16.52 15.14
N GLN A 11 -1.57 17.00 16.25
CA GLN A 11 -2.34 16.16 17.16
C GLN A 11 -3.62 15.63 16.50
N GLU A 12 -4.39 16.53 15.89
CA GLU A 12 -5.61 16.18 15.12
C GLU A 12 -5.31 15.15 14.02
N LEU A 13 -4.20 15.33 13.29
CA LEU A 13 -3.79 14.38 12.27
C LEU A 13 -3.43 13.01 12.86
N ARG A 14 -2.74 12.97 14.00
CA ARG A 14 -2.35 11.71 14.65
C ARG A 14 -3.56 10.94 15.19
N GLU A 15 -4.56 11.65 15.71
CA GLU A 15 -5.82 11.05 16.15
C GLU A 15 -6.59 10.45 14.98
N LEU A 16 -6.71 11.17 13.87
CA LEU A 16 -7.35 10.65 12.66
C LEU A 16 -6.60 9.44 12.09
N GLN A 17 -5.26 9.48 12.07
CA GLN A 17 -4.45 8.34 11.62
C GLN A 17 -4.70 7.09 12.46
N ARG A 18 -4.81 7.23 13.78
CA ARG A 18 -5.13 6.13 14.67
C ARG A 18 -6.50 5.52 14.38
N LEU A 19 -7.52 6.36 14.18
CA LEU A 19 -8.87 5.89 13.83
C LEU A 19 -8.91 5.18 12.47
N ILE A 20 -8.15 5.68 11.50
CA ILE A 20 -8.00 5.05 10.18
C ILE A 20 -7.34 3.68 10.32
N GLU A 21 -6.26 3.58 11.10
CA GLU A 21 -5.54 2.33 11.31
C GLU A 21 -6.43 1.27 11.97
N GLU A 22 -7.21 1.66 12.97
CA GLU A 22 -8.19 0.79 13.62
C GLU A 22 -9.26 0.30 12.64
N ALA A 23 -9.90 1.22 11.90
CA ALA A 23 -10.90 0.87 10.90
C ALA A 23 -10.32 0.00 9.76
N GLN A 24 -9.05 0.23 9.38
CA GLN A 24 -8.35 -0.60 8.41
C GLN A 24 -8.10 -2.02 8.94
N ALA A 25 -7.70 -2.16 10.20
CA ALA A 25 -7.51 -3.46 10.83
C ALA A 25 -8.82 -4.25 10.91
N GLU A 26 -9.93 -3.59 11.25
CA GLU A 26 -11.27 -4.19 11.21
C GLU A 26 -11.66 -4.60 9.80
N ALA A 27 -11.45 -3.74 8.81
CA ALA A 27 -11.74 -4.04 7.41
C ALA A 27 -10.92 -5.23 6.89
N GLU A 28 -9.64 -5.34 7.26
CA GLU A 28 -8.81 -6.50 6.90
C GLU A 28 -9.31 -7.78 7.59
N THR A 29 -9.73 -7.70 8.86
CA THR A 29 -10.34 -8.85 9.56
C THR A 29 -11.58 -9.36 8.83
N ILE A 30 -12.45 -8.46 8.36
CA ILE A 30 -13.63 -8.82 7.56
C ILE A 30 -13.22 -9.43 6.21
N LYS A 31 -12.24 -8.83 5.52
CA LYS A 31 -11.72 -9.38 4.26
C LYS A 31 -11.14 -10.78 4.45
N ASP A 32 -10.43 -11.03 5.54
CA ASP A 32 -9.86 -12.34 5.85
C ASP A 32 -10.94 -13.37 6.15
N ALA A 33 -12.03 -12.99 6.84
CA ALA A 33 -13.19 -13.86 6.98
C ALA A 33 -13.84 -14.20 5.62
N ILE A 34 -13.93 -13.23 4.71
CA ILE A 34 -14.43 -13.45 3.34
C ILE A 34 -13.49 -14.38 2.56
N LYS A 35 -12.16 -14.16 2.61
CA LYS A 35 -11.17 -15.04 1.97
C LYS A 35 -11.22 -16.45 2.53
N ALA A 36 -11.33 -16.60 3.85
CA ALA A 36 -11.47 -17.91 4.49
C ALA A 36 -12.72 -18.65 4.03
N HIS A 37 -13.83 -17.92 3.80
CA HIS A 37 -15.03 -18.49 3.20
C HIS A 37 -14.85 -18.87 1.72
N MET A 38 -14.10 -18.07 0.95
CA MET A 38 -13.80 -18.38 -0.46
C MET A 38 -12.90 -19.61 -0.62
N GLY A 39 -11.99 -19.87 0.32
CA GLY A 39 -11.02 -20.96 0.25
C GLY A 39 -10.15 -20.84 -1.01
N ASP A 40 -10.11 -21.90 -1.82
CA ASP A 40 -9.37 -21.94 -3.09
C ASP A 40 -10.14 -21.33 -4.27
N SER A 41 -11.35 -20.81 -4.04
CA SER A 41 -12.19 -20.25 -5.10
C SER A 41 -11.72 -18.85 -5.47
N GLU A 42 -11.38 -18.63 -6.75
CA GLU A 42 -10.99 -17.30 -7.23
C GLU A 42 -12.17 -16.32 -7.35
N THR A 43 -13.41 -16.82 -7.34
CA THR A 43 -14.63 -16.01 -7.47
C THR A 43 -15.71 -16.53 -6.54
N ALA A 44 -16.36 -15.63 -5.81
CA ALA A 44 -17.53 -15.91 -5.00
C ALA A 44 -18.62 -14.87 -5.26
N TYR A 45 -19.87 -15.27 -5.05
CA TYR A 45 -21.04 -14.43 -5.20
C TYR A 45 -21.82 -14.41 -3.89
N ALA A 46 -22.14 -13.23 -3.40
CA ALA A 46 -22.95 -13.05 -2.20
C ALA A 46 -24.06 -12.03 -2.53
N GLY A 47 -25.22 -12.53 -2.95
CA GLY A 47 -26.30 -11.68 -3.46
C GLY A 47 -25.84 -10.85 -4.66
N GLU A 48 -25.84 -9.53 -4.52
CA GLU A 48 -25.40 -8.59 -5.56
C GLU A 48 -23.88 -8.41 -5.63
N TYR A 49 -23.13 -8.94 -4.65
CA TYR A 49 -21.68 -8.78 -4.58
C TYR A 49 -20.98 -9.86 -5.39
N LYS A 50 -20.14 -9.44 -6.34
CA LYS A 50 -19.15 -10.29 -7.01
C LYS A 50 -17.79 -10.07 -6.38
N ILE A 51 -17.26 -11.11 -5.74
CA ILE A 51 -15.96 -11.09 -5.06
C ILE A 51 -14.96 -11.87 -5.90
N THR A 52 -13.79 -11.29 -6.16
CA THR A 52 -12.72 -11.97 -6.91
C THR A 52 -11.42 -11.92 -6.14
N TRP A 53 -10.80 -13.07 -5.92
CA TRP A 53 -9.49 -13.20 -5.31
C TRP A 53 -8.59 -14.01 -6.24
N LYS A 54 -7.95 -13.31 -7.18
CA LYS A 54 -7.09 -13.91 -8.21
C LYS A 54 -5.62 -13.69 -7.88
N PRO A 55 -4.73 -14.65 -8.19
CA PRO A 55 -3.31 -14.44 -8.07
C PRO A 55 -2.86 -13.34 -9.03
N VAL A 56 -2.21 -12.30 -8.50
CA VAL A 56 -1.62 -11.23 -9.31
C VAL A 56 -0.12 -11.51 -9.42
N THR A 57 0.32 -11.86 -10.63
CA THR A 57 1.76 -12.02 -10.93
C THR A 57 2.30 -10.72 -11.53
N THR A 58 3.12 -10.00 -10.76
CA THR A 58 3.83 -8.82 -11.29
C THR A 58 5.23 -9.24 -11.71
N VAL A 59 5.51 -9.16 -13.03
CA VAL A 59 6.86 -9.32 -13.57
C VAL A 59 7.52 -7.95 -13.59
N ARG A 60 8.64 -7.80 -12.87
CA ARG A 60 9.44 -6.59 -12.82
C ARG A 60 10.89 -6.92 -13.16
N ILE A 61 11.57 -6.00 -13.82
CA ILE A 61 13.00 -6.13 -14.07
C ILE A 61 13.72 -6.10 -12.73
N ASP A 62 14.56 -7.10 -12.48
CA ASP A 62 15.47 -7.09 -11.35
C ASP A 62 16.58 -6.07 -11.60
N THR A 63 16.36 -4.85 -11.12
CA THR A 63 17.31 -3.74 -11.27
C THR A 63 18.62 -3.98 -10.51
N THR A 64 18.64 -4.89 -9.52
CA THR A 64 19.86 -5.24 -8.78
C THR A 64 20.72 -6.20 -9.59
N ALA A 65 20.11 -7.25 -10.17
CA ALA A 65 20.77 -8.15 -11.10
C ALA A 65 21.25 -7.43 -12.36
N LEU A 66 20.44 -6.50 -12.89
CA LEU A 66 20.81 -5.68 -14.05
C LEU A 66 22.02 -4.80 -13.76
N LYS A 67 22.08 -4.13 -12.60
CA LYS A 67 23.26 -3.35 -12.18
C LYS A 67 24.52 -4.19 -12.04
N LYS A 68 24.39 -5.44 -11.57
CA LYS A 68 25.52 -6.37 -11.40
C LYS A 68 26.02 -6.92 -12.74
N ALA A 69 25.11 -7.26 -13.66
CA ALA A 69 25.46 -7.84 -14.94
C ALA A 69 25.86 -6.80 -16.00
N MET A 70 25.18 -5.65 -16.02
CA MET A 70 25.33 -4.60 -17.04
C MET A 70 25.20 -3.20 -16.41
N PRO A 71 26.25 -2.73 -15.71
CA PRO A 71 26.21 -1.44 -15.00
C PRO A 71 26.00 -0.24 -15.92
N GLU A 72 26.59 -0.23 -17.12
CA GLU A 72 26.44 0.86 -18.09
C GLU A 72 24.99 1.02 -18.57
N VAL A 73 24.32 -0.10 -18.89
CA VAL A 73 22.90 -0.12 -19.27
C VAL A 73 22.05 0.33 -18.08
N ALA A 74 22.32 -0.20 -16.88
CA ALA A 74 21.57 0.22 -15.70
C ALA A 74 21.70 1.74 -15.46
N GLN A 75 22.88 2.32 -15.69
CA GLN A 75 23.10 3.77 -15.54
C GLN A 75 22.40 4.57 -16.64
N ALA A 76 22.49 4.15 -17.90
CA ALA A 76 21.86 4.83 -19.04
C ALA A 76 20.33 4.91 -18.94
N PHE A 77 19.71 3.90 -18.32
CA PHE A 77 18.25 3.80 -18.20
C PHE A 77 17.71 4.14 -16.79
N THR A 78 18.55 4.63 -15.88
CA THR A 78 18.11 5.10 -14.56
C THR A 78 17.70 6.58 -14.63
N ARG A 79 16.43 6.89 -14.32
CA ARG A 79 15.95 8.26 -14.15
C ARG A 79 15.81 8.61 -12.68
N GLN A 80 16.45 9.70 -12.25
CA GLN A 80 16.23 10.25 -10.91
C GLN A 80 14.92 11.05 -10.90
N THR A 81 14.06 10.78 -9.93
CA THR A 81 12.85 11.57 -9.66
C THR A 81 12.86 11.96 -8.19
N THR A 82 12.71 13.25 -7.92
CA THR A 82 12.70 13.79 -6.56
C THR A 82 11.26 14.12 -6.19
N ALA A 83 10.77 13.51 -5.12
CA ALA A 83 9.47 13.82 -4.52
C ALA A 83 9.67 14.24 -3.06
N ARG A 84 8.86 15.19 -2.59
CA ARG A 84 8.82 15.54 -1.16
C ARG A 84 7.83 14.61 -0.46
N ARG A 85 8.32 13.81 0.49
CA ARG A 85 7.46 12.96 1.33
C ARG A 85 7.07 13.74 2.59
N PHE A 86 5.78 13.85 2.84
CA PHE A 86 5.28 14.29 4.14
C PHE A 86 5.33 13.10 5.11
N THR A 87 5.98 13.30 6.27
CA THR A 87 6.06 12.28 7.33
C THR A 87 5.86 12.99 8.67
N LEU A 88 4.97 12.44 9.50
CA LEU A 88 4.78 12.84 10.89
C LEU A 88 5.14 11.62 11.74
N ALA A 89 6.10 11.75 12.66
CA ALA A 89 6.57 10.68 13.55
C ALA A 89 5.92 10.79 14.95
#